data_AF-A0A9E3Y6P4-F1
#
_entry.id   AF-A0A9E3Y6P4-F1
#
_cell.length_a   1.000
_cell.length_b   1.000
_cell.length_c   1.000
_cell.angle_alpha   90.00
_cell.angle_beta   90.00
_cell.angle_gamma   90.00
#
_symmetry.space_group_name_H-M   'P 1'
#
loop_
_entity.id
_entity.type
_entity.pdbx_description
1 polymer ?
#
loop_
_entity_poly.entity_id
_entity_poly.type
_entity_poly.pdbx_seq_one_letter_code
_entity_poly.pdbx_strand_id
1 'polypeptide(L)'
;MVDGLVDTVESEAMVRLRALVLSEALAECGAPPSGDAEPLDWSGEGPSMVDWAGGQRLTGLLTRAVGAGRVVLSEADRERLDYLHMTALVWSMRLEDRLCSISDRLQAAGVGDLRVIKGSAIAHLDEPDPAMRNFGDVDLLVRGEDLDRCVEVLVDMGATRPYPERRRGFDRRFAKSVTVAFDDGIEIDVHRTICDGVHAVRVPVDRLFEAPEPFVLAGREFQGMDLTARVLHAAYHAVLGSPTPRLMNLRDLVGYLTRTDVGVEAVTGEVDRWGGSAVLAEAVDLVMELPGARRADALAKWRQWRSSVVPSEDERAVIAAQRRDGSSYGMSRLRVVREIDGWSDRWGYAFGVLVPSAEHLRARGLSRWSMVTRSGRVSGRA
;
A
#
# COMPACT_ATOMS: atom_id res chain seq x y z
N MET A 1 -2.96 -22.85 -13.28
CA MET A 1 -2.40 -22.69 -14.64
C MET A 1 -3.19 -21.63 -15.37
N VAL A 2 -2.84 -20.37 -15.15
CA VAL A 2 -2.98 -19.27 -16.10
C VAL A 2 -1.77 -18.39 -15.81
N ASP A 3 -0.59 -18.91 -16.18
CA ASP A 3 0.60 -18.06 -16.35
C ASP A 3 0.48 -17.50 -17.76
N GLY A 4 0.20 -16.21 -17.87
CA GLY A 4 -0.07 -15.55 -19.14
C GLY A 4 0.46 -14.12 -19.15
N LEU A 5 1.61 -13.95 -19.79
CA LEU A 5 2.06 -12.76 -20.51
C LEU A 5 2.24 -11.44 -19.73
N VAL A 6 3.50 -11.17 -19.39
CA VAL A 6 4.06 -9.83 -19.25
C VAL A 6 4.53 -9.38 -20.64
N ASP A 7 3.77 -8.51 -21.31
CA ASP A 7 4.23 -7.21 -21.86
C ASP A 7 3.15 -6.50 -22.72
N THR A 8 2.73 -5.33 -22.22
CA THR A 8 2.45 -4.07 -22.92
C THR A 8 1.57 -4.04 -24.17
N VAL A 9 0.27 -4.25 -23.99
CA VAL A 9 -0.74 -3.32 -24.53
C VAL A 9 -1.56 -2.89 -23.33
N GLU A 10 -1.39 -1.65 -22.87
CA GLU A 10 -2.28 -1.11 -21.85
C GLU A 10 -3.69 -1.11 -22.43
N SER A 11 -4.62 -1.84 -21.80
CA SER A 11 -5.98 -1.89 -22.30
C SER A 11 -6.57 -0.49 -22.28
N GLU A 12 -7.39 -0.16 -23.28
CA GLU A 12 -8.07 1.13 -23.35
C GLU A 12 -8.84 1.45 -22.05
N ALA A 13 -9.39 0.42 -21.40
CA ALA A 13 -10.02 0.52 -20.09
C ALA A 13 -9.07 1.05 -19.01
N MET A 14 -7.82 0.59 -18.94
CA MET A 14 -6.84 1.07 -17.96
C MET A 14 -6.46 2.54 -18.18
N VAL A 15 -6.31 2.96 -19.45
CA VAL A 15 -6.05 4.37 -19.78
C VAL A 15 -7.21 5.26 -19.32
N ARG A 16 -8.45 4.84 -19.59
CA ARG A 16 -9.67 5.56 -19.16
C ARG A 16 -9.77 5.65 -17.63
N LEU A 17 -9.49 4.56 -16.90
CA LEU A 17 -9.50 4.57 -15.43
C LEU A 17 -8.40 5.46 -14.84
N ARG A 18 -7.19 5.48 -15.42
CA ARG A 18 -6.11 6.39 -15.01
C ARG A 18 -6.51 7.86 -15.19
N ALA A 19 -7.17 8.19 -16.30
CA ALA A 19 -7.68 9.54 -16.52
C ALA A 19 -8.77 9.92 -15.50
N LEU A 20 -9.68 8.98 -15.18
CA LEU A 20 -10.68 9.19 -14.12
C LEU A 20 -10.02 9.47 -12.76
N VAL A 21 -9.01 8.69 -12.37
CA VAL A 21 -8.28 8.87 -11.11
C VAL A 21 -7.71 10.27 -10.96
N LEU A 22 -7.05 10.80 -11.99
CA LEU A 22 -6.54 12.17 -11.94
C LEU A 22 -7.69 13.19 -11.88
N SER A 23 -8.71 13.04 -12.73
CA SER A 23 -9.84 13.97 -12.82
C SER A 23 -10.54 14.13 -11.47
N GLU A 24 -10.80 13.02 -10.78
CA GLU A 24 -11.45 13.02 -9.47
C GLU A 24 -10.58 13.64 -8.38
N ALA A 25 -9.29 13.34 -8.34
CA ALA A 25 -8.36 13.96 -7.38
C ALA A 25 -8.30 15.49 -7.57
N LEU A 26 -8.32 15.97 -8.82
CA LEU A 26 -8.38 17.40 -9.11
C LEU A 26 -9.73 18.03 -8.70
N ALA A 27 -10.84 17.31 -8.90
CA ALA A 27 -12.15 17.77 -8.48
C ALA A 27 -12.29 17.87 -6.95
N GLU A 28 -11.65 16.97 -6.20
CA GLU A 28 -11.62 16.99 -4.72
C GLU A 28 -10.88 18.20 -4.16
N CYS A 29 -9.77 18.63 -4.78
CA CYS A 29 -9.02 19.80 -4.33
C CYS A 29 -9.60 21.15 -4.81
N GLY A 30 -10.82 21.15 -5.37
CA GLY A 30 -11.50 22.34 -5.85
C GLY A 30 -10.83 22.98 -7.06
N ALA A 31 -9.93 22.25 -7.75
CA ALA A 31 -9.46 22.69 -9.05
C ALA A 31 -10.67 22.71 -10.00
N PRO A 32 -10.89 23.80 -10.76
CA PRO A 32 -12.00 23.82 -11.70
C PRO A 32 -11.84 22.60 -12.62
N PRO A 33 -12.91 21.83 -12.87
CA PRO A 33 -12.88 20.88 -13.98
C PRO A 33 -12.41 21.68 -15.19
N SER A 34 -11.50 21.14 -15.99
CA SER A 34 -11.17 21.75 -17.27
C SER A 34 -12.49 22.08 -17.97
N GLY A 35 -12.77 23.38 -18.14
CA GLY A 35 -14.11 23.89 -18.43
C GLY A 35 -14.80 23.11 -19.56
N ASP A 36 -16.11 22.95 -19.44
CA ASP A 36 -16.97 22.28 -20.44
C ASP A 36 -16.53 20.86 -20.84
N ALA A 37 -15.85 20.12 -19.95
CA ALA A 37 -15.58 18.71 -20.21
C ALA A 37 -16.91 17.95 -20.29
N GLU A 38 -17.26 17.49 -21.49
CA GLU A 38 -18.40 16.59 -21.69
C GLU A 38 -18.26 15.36 -20.78
N PRO A 39 -19.36 14.86 -20.19
CA PRO A 39 -19.34 13.64 -19.41
C PRO A 39 -18.67 12.50 -20.19
N LEU A 40 -17.88 11.70 -19.50
CA LEU A 40 -17.28 10.49 -20.07
C LEU A 40 -18.39 9.47 -20.31
N ASP A 41 -18.78 9.28 -21.56
CA ASP A 41 -19.78 8.29 -21.94
C ASP A 41 -19.16 6.88 -22.02
N TRP A 42 -19.47 6.06 -21.03
CA TRP A 42 -19.08 4.66 -20.94
C TRP A 42 -20.30 3.72 -21.09
N SER A 43 -21.42 4.21 -21.64
CA SER A 43 -22.63 3.42 -21.85
C SER A 43 -22.64 2.57 -23.13
N GLY A 44 -21.62 2.72 -23.99
CA GLY A 44 -21.52 2.04 -25.30
C GLY A 44 -21.04 0.58 -25.26
N GLU A 45 -20.96 -0.03 -26.44
CA GLU A 45 -20.49 -1.41 -26.61
C GLU A 45 -19.00 -1.56 -26.27
N GLY A 46 -18.67 -2.44 -25.31
CA GLY A 46 -17.30 -2.66 -24.86
C GLY A 46 -17.22 -3.50 -23.58
N PRO A 47 -16.01 -3.80 -23.07
CA PRO A 47 -15.86 -4.42 -21.77
C PRO A 47 -16.41 -3.50 -20.68
N SER A 48 -17.16 -4.05 -19.72
CA SER A 48 -17.75 -3.26 -18.64
C SER A 48 -16.66 -2.53 -17.85
N MET A 49 -16.62 -1.20 -17.97
CA MET A 49 -15.71 -0.33 -17.23
C MET A 49 -15.90 -0.48 -15.71
N VAL A 50 -17.11 -0.88 -15.29
CA VAL A 50 -17.47 -1.15 -13.91
C VAL A 50 -16.71 -2.37 -13.36
N ASP A 51 -16.59 -3.45 -14.13
CA ASP A 51 -15.82 -4.63 -13.70
C ASP A 51 -14.32 -4.32 -13.62
N TRP A 52 -13.78 -3.52 -14.56
CA TRP A 52 -12.40 -3.04 -14.48
C TRP A 52 -12.17 -2.16 -13.25
N ALA A 53 -13.08 -1.22 -12.97
CA ALA A 53 -13.02 -0.40 -11.75
C ALA A 53 -13.09 -1.28 -10.50
N GLY A 54 -13.96 -2.29 -10.48
CA GLY A 54 -14.06 -3.31 -9.42
C GLY A 54 -12.74 -4.04 -9.17
N GLY A 55 -12.09 -4.56 -10.22
CA GLY A 55 -10.79 -5.22 -10.12
C GLY A 55 -9.67 -4.32 -9.58
N GLN A 56 -9.78 -3.00 -9.84
CA GLN A 56 -8.85 -1.98 -9.34
C GLN A 56 -9.26 -1.38 -7.99
N ARG A 57 -10.37 -1.84 -7.38
CA ARG A 57 -11.01 -1.31 -6.15
C ARG A 57 -11.59 0.11 -6.25
N LEU A 58 -11.77 0.64 -7.44
CA LEU A 58 -12.20 2.03 -7.69
C LEU A 58 -13.73 2.23 -7.74
N THR A 59 -14.53 1.32 -7.17
CA THR A 59 -16.00 1.43 -7.23
C THR A 59 -16.52 2.68 -6.54
N GLY A 60 -15.99 3.05 -5.36
CA GLY A 60 -16.38 4.28 -4.66
C GLY A 60 -16.07 5.56 -5.47
N LEU A 61 -14.88 5.61 -6.09
CA LEU A 61 -14.50 6.67 -7.01
C LEU A 61 -15.46 6.79 -8.21
N LEU A 62 -15.79 5.65 -8.82
CA LEU A 62 -16.70 5.62 -9.96
C LEU A 62 -18.13 6.00 -9.57
N THR A 63 -18.63 5.53 -8.42
CA THR A 63 -19.94 5.92 -7.87
C THR A 63 -20.02 7.43 -7.67
N ARG A 64 -18.98 8.05 -7.13
CA ARG A 64 -18.90 9.52 -7.00
C ARG A 64 -18.93 10.21 -8.37
N ALA A 65 -18.14 9.74 -9.33
CA ALA A 65 -18.06 10.34 -10.66
C ALA A 65 -19.41 10.27 -11.41
N VAL A 66 -20.12 9.14 -11.28
CA VAL A 66 -21.47 8.95 -11.83
C VAL A 66 -22.48 9.86 -11.12
N GLY A 67 -22.45 9.90 -9.78
CA GLY A 67 -23.34 10.76 -8.98
C GLY A 67 -23.15 12.25 -9.26
N ALA A 68 -21.93 12.66 -9.65
CA ALA A 68 -21.62 14.01 -10.06
C ALA A 68 -21.87 14.29 -11.56
N GLY A 69 -22.39 13.31 -12.32
CA GLY A 69 -22.67 13.45 -13.75
C GLY A 69 -21.43 13.52 -14.64
N ARG A 70 -20.23 13.21 -14.13
CA ARG A 70 -18.96 13.22 -14.90
C ARG A 70 -18.74 11.95 -15.71
N VAL A 71 -19.39 10.86 -15.32
CA VAL A 71 -19.38 9.59 -16.06
C VAL A 71 -20.83 9.17 -16.31
N VAL A 72 -21.13 8.82 -17.56
CA VAL A 72 -22.42 8.27 -17.95
C VAL A 72 -22.26 6.77 -18.18
N LEU A 73 -23.11 5.99 -17.50
CA LEU A 73 -23.17 4.53 -17.61
C LEU A 73 -24.51 4.10 -18.21
N SER A 74 -24.53 2.88 -18.77
CA SER A 74 -25.79 2.20 -19.09
C SER A 74 -26.57 1.89 -17.80
N GLU A 75 -27.87 1.60 -17.89
CA GLU A 75 -28.67 1.21 -16.72
C GLU A 75 -28.14 -0.08 -16.08
N ALA A 76 -27.80 -1.08 -16.88
CA ALA A 76 -27.21 -2.33 -16.41
C ALA A 76 -25.86 -2.12 -15.70
N ASP A 77 -24.99 -1.24 -16.22
CA ASP A 77 -23.72 -0.92 -15.56
C ASP A 77 -23.92 -0.12 -14.27
N ARG A 78 -24.95 0.73 -14.18
CA ARG A 78 -25.30 1.41 -12.91
C ARG A 78 -25.71 0.40 -11.85
N GLU A 79 -26.64 -0.50 -12.15
CA GLU A 79 -27.06 -1.56 -11.22
C GLU A 79 -25.87 -2.44 -10.80
N ARG A 80 -24.99 -2.76 -11.76
CA ARG A 80 -23.77 -3.53 -11.51
C ARG A 80 -22.80 -2.79 -10.60
N LEU A 81 -22.61 -1.48 -10.82
CA LEU A 81 -21.76 -0.63 -9.99
C LEU A 81 -22.29 -0.57 -8.56
N ASP A 82 -23.59 -0.33 -8.40
CA ASP A 82 -24.25 -0.28 -7.09
C ASP A 82 -24.07 -1.60 -6.34
N TYR A 83 -24.29 -2.74 -7.01
CA TYR A 83 -24.07 -4.05 -6.43
C TYR A 83 -22.62 -4.26 -5.97
N LEU A 84 -21.64 -3.97 -6.83
CA LEU A 84 -20.22 -4.15 -6.51
C LEU A 84 -19.76 -3.19 -5.41
N HIS A 85 -20.24 -1.95 -5.44
CA HIS A 85 -19.91 -0.93 -4.46
C HIS A 85 -20.48 -1.30 -3.09
N MET A 86 -21.77 -1.64 -3.02
CA MET A 86 -22.41 -2.08 -1.78
C MET A 86 -21.74 -3.33 -1.19
N THR A 87 -21.38 -4.30 -2.03
CA THR A 87 -20.65 -5.49 -1.58
C THR A 87 -19.30 -5.12 -0.96
N ALA A 88 -18.56 -4.18 -1.56
CA ALA A 88 -17.28 -3.71 -1.04
C ALA A 88 -17.43 -2.90 0.26
N LEU A 89 -18.49 -2.10 0.39
CA LEU A 89 -18.80 -1.37 1.62
C LEU A 89 -19.16 -2.30 2.77
N VAL A 90 -20.01 -3.30 2.53
CA VAL A 90 -20.33 -4.33 3.53
C VAL A 90 -19.08 -5.05 4.00
N TRP A 91 -18.14 -5.35 3.09
CA TRP A 91 -16.85 -5.94 3.46
C TRP A 91 -16.01 -4.98 4.32
N SER A 92 -15.89 -3.72 3.91
CA SER A 92 -15.14 -2.69 4.65
C SER A 92 -15.71 -2.49 6.06
N MET A 93 -17.04 -2.47 6.22
CA MET A 93 -17.70 -2.39 7.53
C MET A 93 -17.38 -3.59 8.42
N ARG A 94 -17.29 -4.81 7.87
CA ARG A 94 -16.90 -6.01 8.64
C ARG A 94 -15.45 -5.93 9.13
N LEU A 95 -14.56 -5.41 8.28
CA LEU A 95 -13.16 -5.17 8.66
C LEU A 95 -13.06 -4.16 9.80
N GLU A 96 -13.83 -3.08 9.74
CA GLU A 96 -13.83 -2.02 10.75
C GLU A 96 -14.48 -2.45 12.08
N ASP A 97 -15.55 -3.24 12.03
CA ASP A 97 -16.13 -3.88 13.22
C ASP A 97 -15.11 -4.82 13.89
N ARG A 98 -14.40 -5.61 13.09
CA ARG A 98 -13.30 -6.46 13.58
C ARG A 98 -12.16 -5.63 14.18
N LEU A 99 -11.78 -4.52 13.54
CA LEU A 99 -10.78 -3.58 14.04
C LEU A 99 -11.16 -3.05 15.43
N CYS A 100 -12.43 -2.69 15.65
CA CYS A 100 -12.92 -2.28 16.97
C CYS A 100 -12.71 -3.37 18.03
N SER A 101 -13.10 -4.61 17.70
CA SER A 101 -12.92 -5.76 18.60
C SER A 101 -11.45 -6.08 18.88
N ILE A 102 -10.58 -5.98 17.87
CA ILE A 102 -9.14 -6.20 18.00
C ILE A 102 -8.51 -5.13 18.89
N SER A 103 -8.86 -3.87 18.69
CA SER A 103 -8.32 -2.76 19.46
C SER A 103 -8.56 -2.92 20.96
N ASP A 104 -9.78 -3.31 21.36
CA ASP A 104 -10.10 -3.57 22.78
C ASP A 104 -9.20 -4.68 23.36
N ARG A 105 -8.98 -5.75 22.60
CA ARG A 105 -8.19 -6.91 23.04
C ARG A 105 -6.70 -6.58 23.12
N LEU A 106 -6.19 -5.82 22.16
CA LEU A 106 -4.80 -5.34 22.17
C LEU A 106 -4.55 -4.39 23.34
N GLN A 107 -5.46 -3.44 23.58
CA GLN A 107 -5.36 -2.53 24.72
C GLN A 107 -5.37 -3.30 26.06
N ALA A 108 -6.27 -4.27 26.21
CA ALA A 108 -6.33 -5.12 27.41
C ALA A 108 -5.05 -5.97 27.61
N ALA A 109 -4.36 -6.32 26.52
CA ALA A 109 -3.07 -7.00 26.55
C ALA A 109 -1.87 -6.05 26.72
N GLY A 110 -2.10 -4.75 26.92
CA GLY A 110 -1.05 -3.75 27.11
C GLY A 110 -0.35 -3.32 25.81
N VAL A 111 -0.97 -3.53 24.65
CA VAL A 111 -0.54 -2.96 23.36
C VAL A 111 -1.39 -1.71 23.10
N GLY A 112 -0.93 -0.57 23.61
CA GLY A 112 -1.65 0.71 23.49
C GLY A 112 -1.15 1.61 22.35
N ASP A 113 0.14 1.54 21.99
CA ASP A 113 0.73 2.38 20.95
C ASP A 113 0.58 1.75 19.57
N LEU A 114 -0.64 1.86 19.03
CA LEU A 114 -1.10 1.28 17.77
C LEU A 114 -1.39 2.40 16.77
N ARG A 115 -1.05 2.21 15.48
CA ARG A 115 -1.56 3.05 14.40
C ARG A 115 -2.37 2.21 13.43
N VAL A 116 -3.57 2.66 13.10
CA VAL A 116 -4.30 2.15 11.94
C VAL A 116 -3.69 2.80 10.71
N ILE A 117 -3.38 2.02 9.68
CA ILE A 117 -2.77 2.53 8.45
C ILE A 117 -3.56 2.03 7.22
N LYS A 118 -3.23 2.58 6.05
CA LYS A 118 -3.90 2.28 4.76
C LYS A 118 -5.43 2.37 4.85
N GLY A 119 -6.16 1.36 4.39
CA GLY A 119 -7.59 1.40 4.03
C GLY A 119 -8.44 2.21 4.99
N SER A 120 -8.58 1.76 6.23
CA SER A 120 -9.38 2.44 7.25
C SER A 120 -8.83 3.84 7.58
N ALA A 121 -7.52 4.00 7.74
CA ALA A 121 -6.95 5.31 8.04
C ALA A 121 -7.23 6.32 6.90
N ILE A 122 -7.01 5.93 5.65
CA ILE A 122 -7.26 6.75 4.46
C ILE A 122 -8.75 7.08 4.36
N ALA A 123 -9.63 6.09 4.53
CA ALA A 123 -11.07 6.29 4.46
C ALA A 123 -11.60 7.33 5.45
N HIS A 124 -11.03 7.41 6.67
CA HIS A 124 -11.54 8.31 7.71
C HIS A 124 -10.74 9.60 7.90
N LEU A 125 -9.46 9.64 7.47
CA LEU A 125 -8.61 10.84 7.59
C LEU A 125 -8.51 11.64 6.29
N ASP A 126 -8.61 10.97 5.15
CA ASP A 126 -8.21 11.56 3.87
C ASP A 126 -9.35 11.63 2.85
N GLU A 127 -10.42 10.86 3.03
CA GLU A 127 -11.62 10.97 2.22
C GLU A 127 -12.66 11.93 2.80
N PRO A 128 -13.39 12.66 1.95
CA PRO A 128 -14.56 13.41 2.39
C PRO A 128 -15.73 12.48 2.81
N ASP A 129 -15.77 11.26 2.25
CA ASP A 129 -16.72 10.22 2.60
C ASP A 129 -15.98 8.86 2.65
N PRO A 130 -15.96 8.15 3.80
CA PRO A 130 -15.29 6.86 3.93
C PRO A 130 -15.73 5.82 2.88
N ALA A 131 -16.95 5.93 2.35
CA ALA A 131 -17.43 5.03 1.29
C ALA A 131 -16.59 5.12 0.01
N MET A 132 -15.85 6.21 -0.22
CA MET A 132 -15.03 6.37 -1.41
C MET A 132 -13.84 5.42 -1.45
N ARG A 133 -13.38 4.92 -0.29
CA ARG A 133 -12.16 4.11 -0.17
C ARG A 133 -12.46 2.69 0.33
N ASN A 134 -12.70 1.78 -0.60
CA ASN A 134 -12.85 0.35 -0.28
C ASN A 134 -11.51 -0.35 -0.03
N PHE A 135 -11.44 -1.23 0.97
CA PHE A 135 -10.24 -2.01 1.32
C PHE A 135 -10.59 -3.48 1.62
N GLY A 136 -9.58 -4.35 1.65
CA GLY A 136 -9.79 -5.80 1.75
C GLY A 136 -9.30 -6.44 3.03
N ASP A 137 -8.57 -5.67 3.82
CA ASP A 137 -7.71 -6.06 4.92
C ASP A 137 -7.63 -4.90 5.93
N VAL A 138 -7.30 -5.23 7.18
CA VAL A 138 -6.97 -4.22 8.21
C VAL A 138 -5.46 -4.19 8.39
N ASP A 139 -4.88 -3.00 8.26
CA ASP A 139 -3.46 -2.79 8.47
C ASP A 139 -3.22 -2.05 9.81
N LEU A 140 -2.42 -2.67 10.67
CA LEU A 140 -2.06 -2.18 11.99
C LEU A 140 -0.55 -2.00 12.09
N LEU A 141 -0.05 -0.81 12.39
CA LEU A 141 1.35 -0.57 12.71
C LEU A 141 1.55 -0.57 14.23
N VAL A 142 2.45 -1.42 14.71
CA VAL A 142 2.78 -1.59 16.14
C VAL A 142 4.26 -1.45 16.37
N ARG A 143 4.65 -1.16 17.61
CA ARG A 143 6.05 -1.21 18.02
C ARG A 143 6.61 -2.59 17.74
N GLY A 144 7.85 -2.64 17.29
CA GLY A 144 8.47 -3.90 16.92
C GLY A 144 8.54 -4.92 18.05
N GLU A 145 8.66 -4.45 19.29
CA GLU A 145 8.66 -5.26 20.51
C GLU A 145 7.29 -5.84 20.89
N ASP A 146 6.20 -5.22 20.44
CA ASP A 146 4.83 -5.67 20.69
C ASP A 146 4.30 -6.60 19.59
N LEU A 147 5.02 -6.75 18.47
CA LEU A 147 4.57 -7.54 17.31
C LEU A 147 4.14 -8.96 17.70
N ASP A 148 4.98 -9.69 18.45
CA ASP A 148 4.70 -11.06 18.84
C ASP A 148 3.46 -11.12 19.75
N ARG A 149 3.32 -10.18 20.69
CA ARG A 149 2.15 -10.07 21.57
C ARG A 149 0.87 -9.78 20.79
N CYS A 150 0.94 -8.91 19.78
CA CYS A 150 -0.20 -8.62 18.92
C CYS A 150 -0.67 -9.87 18.17
N VAL A 151 0.27 -10.62 17.59
CA VAL A 151 -0.03 -11.86 16.87
C VAL A 151 -0.62 -12.90 17.83
N GLU A 152 -0.07 -13.06 19.03
CA GLU A 152 -0.62 -13.95 20.07
C GLU A 152 -2.07 -13.60 20.43
N VAL A 153 -2.37 -12.32 20.66
CA VAL A 153 -3.74 -11.85 20.94
C VAL A 153 -4.68 -12.16 19.78
N LEU A 154 -4.26 -11.94 18.54
CA LEU A 154 -5.09 -12.24 17.36
C LEU A 154 -5.34 -13.75 17.21
N VAL A 155 -4.33 -14.57 17.48
CA VAL A 155 -4.48 -16.04 17.48
C VAL A 155 -5.44 -16.50 18.59
N ASP A 156 -5.36 -15.92 19.79
CA ASP A 156 -6.29 -16.17 20.88
C ASP A 156 -7.73 -15.72 20.56
N MET A 157 -7.89 -14.76 19.64
CA MET A 157 -9.18 -14.35 19.09
C MET A 157 -9.70 -15.29 17.99
N GLY A 158 -8.94 -16.32 17.60
CA GLY A 158 -9.31 -17.30 16.59
C GLY A 158 -8.67 -17.06 15.21
N ALA A 159 -7.76 -16.09 15.07
CA ALA A 159 -7.02 -15.93 13.84
C ALA A 159 -6.01 -17.08 13.66
N THR A 160 -5.77 -17.45 12.41
CA THR A 160 -4.71 -18.37 12.05
C THR A 160 -3.57 -17.61 11.39
N ARG A 161 -2.36 -18.07 11.67
CA ARG A 161 -1.17 -17.57 11.01
C ARG A 161 -0.87 -18.46 9.80
N PRO A 162 -1.14 -18.03 8.55
CA PRO A 162 -0.98 -18.89 7.37
C PRO A 162 0.47 -19.29 7.13
N TYR A 163 1.39 -18.45 7.58
CA TYR A 163 2.81 -18.62 7.36
C TYR A 163 3.60 -18.51 8.66
N PRO A 164 4.29 -19.57 9.10
CA PRO A 164 5.08 -19.51 10.31
C PRO A 164 6.27 -18.57 10.12
N GLU A 165 6.73 -18.05 11.24
CA GLU A 165 7.87 -17.15 11.30
C GLU A 165 9.09 -17.77 10.62
N ARG A 166 9.86 -16.93 9.93
CA ARG A 166 11.08 -17.37 9.24
C ARG A 166 12.04 -18.08 10.18
N ARG A 167 12.21 -17.51 11.37
CA ARG A 167 13.00 -17.99 12.51
C ARG A 167 12.57 -17.24 13.76
N ARG A 168 12.61 -17.88 14.93
CA ARG A 168 12.22 -17.27 16.20
C ARG A 168 12.76 -15.83 16.36
N GLY A 169 11.85 -14.88 16.49
CA GLY A 169 12.14 -13.45 16.69
C GLY A 169 12.70 -12.72 15.46
N PHE A 170 12.56 -13.28 14.26
CA PHE A 170 12.87 -12.62 13.00
C PHE A 170 11.81 -11.56 12.66
N ASP A 171 10.52 -11.85 12.88
CA ASP A 171 9.44 -10.96 12.47
C ASP A 171 9.49 -9.66 13.27
N ARG A 172 9.55 -9.78 14.60
CA ARG A 172 9.67 -8.65 15.54
C ARG A 172 10.95 -7.82 15.41
N ARG A 173 11.87 -8.20 14.52
CA ARG A 173 13.10 -7.43 14.22
C ARG A 173 13.18 -6.96 12.78
N PHE A 174 12.73 -7.77 11.83
CA PHE A 174 13.11 -7.61 10.43
C PHE A 174 11.98 -7.78 9.40
N ALA A 175 10.85 -8.43 9.74
CA ALA A 175 9.77 -8.60 8.76
C ALA A 175 8.97 -7.31 8.63
N LYS A 176 8.56 -6.90 7.43
CA LYS A 176 7.65 -5.76 7.26
C LYS A 176 6.40 -5.90 8.13
N SER A 177 5.72 -7.03 7.99
CA SER A 177 4.47 -7.35 8.67
C SER A 177 4.29 -8.85 8.86
N VAL A 178 3.33 -9.21 9.71
CA VAL A 178 2.78 -10.55 9.87
C VAL A 178 1.29 -10.50 9.55
N THR A 179 0.88 -11.22 8.52
CA THR A 179 -0.53 -11.45 8.19
C THR A 179 -1.09 -12.57 9.03
N VAL A 180 -2.27 -12.37 9.60
CA VAL A 180 -3.13 -13.41 10.18
C VAL A 180 -4.51 -13.34 9.54
N ALA A 181 -5.21 -14.46 9.50
CA ALA A 181 -6.53 -14.56 8.86
C ALA A 181 -7.52 -15.29 9.75
N PHE A 182 -8.73 -14.76 9.86
CA PHE A 182 -9.87 -15.40 10.50
C PHE A 182 -10.58 -16.36 9.53
N ASP A 183 -11.42 -17.25 10.06
CA ASP A 183 -12.18 -18.24 9.29
C ASP A 183 -13.25 -17.62 8.37
N ASP A 184 -13.73 -16.42 8.73
CA ASP A 184 -14.61 -15.57 7.94
C ASP A 184 -13.90 -14.86 6.75
N GLY A 185 -12.59 -15.07 6.60
CA GLY A 185 -11.78 -14.51 5.53
C GLY A 185 -11.22 -13.12 5.81
N ILE A 186 -11.44 -12.53 6.99
CA ILE A 186 -10.84 -11.25 7.36
C ILE A 186 -9.34 -11.43 7.60
N GLU A 187 -8.54 -10.65 6.87
CA GLU A 187 -7.09 -10.58 7.02
C GLU A 187 -6.68 -9.34 7.83
N ILE A 188 -5.78 -9.55 8.79
CA ILE A 188 -5.15 -8.49 9.57
C ILE A 188 -3.65 -8.54 9.30
N ASP A 189 -3.10 -7.45 8.79
CA ASP A 189 -1.67 -7.25 8.62
C ASP A 189 -1.13 -6.45 9.82
N VAL A 190 -0.32 -7.11 10.65
CA VAL A 190 0.39 -6.46 11.76
C VAL A 190 1.77 -6.03 11.28
N HIS A 191 1.94 -4.75 10.96
CA HIS A 191 3.16 -4.11 10.50
C HIS A 191 4.06 -3.69 11.66
N ARG A 192 5.37 -3.82 11.45
CA ARG A 192 6.38 -3.09 12.24
C ARG A 192 6.92 -1.86 11.52
N THR A 193 6.78 -1.83 10.20
CA THR A 193 7.32 -0.82 9.30
C THR A 193 6.50 -0.84 8.02
N ILE A 194 6.59 0.22 7.22
CA ILE A 194 5.69 0.48 6.09
C ILE A 194 6.11 -0.21 4.79
N CYS A 195 7.35 -0.69 4.69
CA CYS A 195 7.90 -1.32 3.50
C CYS A 195 8.83 -2.50 3.83
N ASP A 196 9.29 -3.24 2.82
CA ASP A 196 10.21 -4.37 2.99
C ASP A 196 11.63 -3.98 2.52
N GLY A 197 12.60 -4.86 2.75
CA GLY A 197 13.97 -4.77 2.24
C GLY A 197 14.81 -3.65 2.85
N VAL A 198 15.67 -3.03 2.03
CA VAL A 198 16.66 -2.04 2.50
C VAL A 198 15.98 -0.84 3.13
N HIS A 199 14.92 -0.35 2.50
CA HIS A 199 14.22 0.80 3.04
C HIS A 199 13.52 0.50 4.37
N ALA A 200 13.09 -0.74 4.62
CA ALA A 200 12.46 -1.13 5.88
C ALA A 200 13.33 -0.89 7.11
N VAL A 201 14.66 -1.01 6.96
CA VAL A 201 15.63 -0.77 8.04
C VAL A 201 16.13 0.67 8.09
N ARG A 202 15.90 1.47 7.04
CA ARG A 202 16.23 2.91 7.01
C ARG A 202 15.11 3.79 7.55
N VAL A 203 13.86 3.35 7.44
CA VAL A 203 12.71 4.08 8.00
C VAL A 203 12.88 4.19 9.53
N PRO A 204 12.90 5.41 10.09
CA PRO A 204 12.97 5.63 11.53
C PRO A 204 11.59 5.37 12.14
N VAL A 205 11.27 4.09 12.35
CA VAL A 205 9.92 3.62 12.74
C VAL A 205 9.35 4.35 13.95
N ASP A 206 10.16 4.69 14.96
CA ASP A 206 9.69 5.38 16.16
C ASP A 206 9.02 6.73 15.84
N ARG A 207 9.46 7.40 14.76
CA ARG A 207 8.88 8.68 14.33
C ARG A 207 7.47 8.53 13.77
N LEU A 208 7.11 7.36 13.25
CA LEU A 208 5.75 7.05 12.81
C LEU A 208 4.74 7.04 13.97
N PHE A 209 5.23 7.04 15.21
CA PHE A 209 4.42 7.10 16.43
C PHE A 209 4.47 8.46 17.14
N GLU A 210 5.34 9.40 16.74
CA GLU A 210 5.55 10.68 17.46
C GLU A 210 4.36 11.64 17.38
N ALA A 211 3.68 11.69 16.23
CA ALA A 211 2.57 12.61 15.96
C ALA A 211 1.35 11.84 15.42
N PRO A 212 0.64 11.09 16.28
CA PRO A 212 -0.56 10.38 15.84
C PRO A 212 -1.66 11.37 15.40
N GLU A 213 -2.38 11.01 14.34
CA GLU A 213 -3.54 11.77 13.88
C GLU A 213 -4.83 11.03 14.27
N PRO A 214 -5.68 11.60 15.14
CA PRO A 214 -6.87 10.91 15.62
C PRO A 214 -7.98 10.90 14.56
N PHE A 215 -8.73 9.82 14.52
CA PHE A 215 -10.01 9.73 13.80
C PHE A 215 -11.03 8.90 14.57
N VAL A 216 -12.30 9.08 14.25
CA VAL A 216 -13.39 8.36 14.92
C VAL A 216 -13.98 7.32 13.97
N LEU A 217 -14.04 6.07 14.46
CA LEU A 217 -14.67 4.95 13.77
C LEU A 217 -15.66 4.29 14.73
N ALA A 218 -16.93 4.16 14.33
CA ALA A 218 -18.00 3.57 15.15
C ALA A 218 -18.08 4.16 16.58
N GLY A 219 -17.83 5.46 16.71
CA GLY A 219 -17.83 6.16 18.00
C GLY A 219 -16.59 5.91 18.88
N ARG A 220 -15.58 5.21 18.37
CA ARG A 220 -14.29 4.94 19.03
C ARG A 220 -13.20 5.77 18.41
N GLU A 221 -12.28 6.28 19.23
CA GLU A 221 -11.11 7.01 18.76
C GLU A 221 -9.99 6.03 18.36
N PHE A 222 -9.45 6.22 17.17
CA PHE A 222 -8.28 5.52 16.65
C PHE A 222 -7.21 6.53 16.26
N GLN A 223 -5.97 6.05 16.11
CA GLN A 223 -4.84 6.87 15.74
C GLN A 223 -4.28 6.39 14.40
N GLY A 224 -4.13 7.28 13.43
CA GLY A 224 -3.35 7.09 12.21
C GLY A 224 -1.95 7.69 12.35
N MET A 225 -1.07 7.41 11.37
CA MET A 225 0.17 8.17 11.23
C MET A 225 -0.14 9.61 10.81
N ASP A 226 0.74 10.56 11.06
CA ASP A 226 0.58 11.93 10.55
C ASP A 226 0.50 11.99 9.01
N LEU A 227 -0.01 13.12 8.50
CA LEU A 227 -0.18 13.35 7.06
C LEU A 227 1.10 13.11 6.25
N THR A 228 2.27 13.55 6.73
CA THR A 228 3.55 13.38 6.02
C THR A 228 3.91 11.91 5.90
N ALA A 229 3.80 11.16 6.99
CA ALA A 229 4.02 9.71 7.02
C ALA A 229 3.00 8.96 6.16
N ARG A 230 1.73 9.41 6.09
CA ARG A 230 0.72 8.83 5.19
C ARG A 230 1.07 9.05 3.71
N VAL A 231 1.50 10.26 3.32
CA VAL A 231 1.96 10.54 1.94
C VAL A 231 3.12 9.62 1.57
N LEU A 232 4.12 9.51 2.44
CA LEU A 232 5.27 8.65 2.19
C LEU A 232 4.86 7.17 2.16
N HIS A 233 3.99 6.72 3.05
CA HIS A 233 3.48 5.35 2.99
C HIS A 233 2.78 5.06 1.65
N ALA A 234 1.96 5.98 1.14
CA ALA A 234 1.35 5.84 -0.19
C ALA A 234 2.40 5.78 -1.31
N ALA A 235 3.43 6.63 -1.27
CA ALA A 235 4.53 6.62 -2.24
C ALA A 235 5.30 5.28 -2.22
N TYR A 236 5.67 4.81 -1.04
CA TYR A 236 6.34 3.52 -0.85
C TYR A 236 5.45 2.35 -1.29
N HIS A 237 4.15 2.42 -1.03
CA HIS A 237 3.23 1.37 -1.43
C HIS A 237 3.03 1.33 -2.96
N ALA A 238 2.97 2.49 -3.62
CA ALA A 238 2.88 2.59 -5.07
C ALA A 238 4.15 2.05 -5.76
N VAL A 239 5.34 2.29 -5.19
CA VAL A 239 6.62 1.91 -5.80
C VAL A 239 7.06 0.49 -5.42
N LEU A 240 6.93 0.11 -4.15
CA LEU A 240 7.51 -1.11 -3.56
C LEU A 240 6.47 -2.11 -3.05
N GLY A 241 5.18 -1.76 -3.06
CA GLY A 241 4.13 -2.60 -2.48
C GLY A 241 3.83 -3.86 -3.27
N SER A 242 3.85 -3.78 -4.60
CA SER A 242 3.59 -4.90 -5.51
C SER A 242 4.28 -4.64 -6.86
N PRO A 243 4.75 -5.67 -7.58
CA PRO A 243 5.18 -5.53 -8.97
C PRO A 243 4.05 -5.04 -9.91
N THR A 244 2.80 -5.36 -9.57
CA THR A 244 1.59 -4.92 -10.29
C THR A 244 0.63 -4.26 -9.29
N PRO A 245 0.89 -2.99 -8.90
CA PRO A 245 0.04 -2.30 -7.96
C PRO A 245 -1.34 -2.06 -8.56
N ARG A 246 -2.39 -2.17 -7.73
CA ARG A 246 -3.73 -1.75 -8.13
C ARG A 246 -3.76 -0.24 -8.32
N LEU A 247 -4.61 0.22 -9.22
CA LEU A 247 -4.75 1.65 -9.50
C LEU A 247 -5.26 2.45 -8.29
N MET A 248 -5.96 1.83 -7.35
CA MET A 248 -6.30 2.42 -6.04
C MET A 248 -5.06 2.99 -5.31
N ASN A 249 -3.93 2.30 -5.35
CA ASN A 249 -2.71 2.76 -4.66
C ASN A 249 -2.19 4.07 -5.27
N LEU A 250 -2.30 4.19 -6.59
CA LEU A 250 -1.93 5.41 -7.30
C LEU A 250 -2.97 6.52 -7.08
N ARG A 251 -4.25 6.14 -6.94
CA ARG A 251 -5.34 7.06 -6.59
C ARG A 251 -5.10 7.72 -5.22
N ASP A 252 -4.74 6.93 -4.21
CA ASP A 252 -4.43 7.47 -2.88
C ASP A 252 -3.25 8.46 -2.95
N LEU A 253 -2.18 8.10 -3.67
CA LEU A 253 -1.01 8.96 -3.84
C LEU A 253 -1.36 10.27 -4.55
N VAL A 254 -2.08 10.24 -5.69
CA VAL A 254 -2.44 11.48 -6.40
C VAL A 254 -3.37 12.36 -5.56
N GLY A 255 -4.26 11.77 -4.75
CA GLY A 255 -5.06 12.50 -3.76
C GLY A 255 -4.18 13.33 -2.83
N TYR A 256 -3.15 12.73 -2.23
CA TYR A 256 -2.19 13.48 -1.41
C TYR A 256 -1.41 14.54 -2.19
N LEU A 257 -0.89 14.20 -3.37
CA LEU A 257 -0.03 15.14 -4.11
C LEU A 257 -0.80 16.36 -4.64
N THR A 258 -2.12 16.24 -4.84
CA THR A 258 -2.98 17.35 -5.29
C THR A 258 -3.47 18.24 -4.14
N ARG A 259 -3.36 17.80 -2.89
CA ARG A 259 -3.75 18.57 -1.71
C ARG A 259 -2.84 19.79 -1.45
N THR A 260 -3.44 20.89 -1.01
CA THR A 260 -2.71 22.15 -0.72
C THR A 260 -1.99 22.14 0.61
N ASP A 261 -2.51 21.40 1.60
CA ASP A 261 -1.95 21.27 2.95
C ASP A 261 -0.74 20.33 3.04
N VAL A 262 -0.51 19.50 2.02
CA VAL A 262 0.71 18.68 1.91
C VAL A 262 1.89 19.55 1.44
N GLY A 263 2.79 19.91 2.36
CA GLY A 263 4.01 20.67 2.05
C GLY A 263 5.09 19.80 1.41
N VAL A 264 5.67 20.25 0.29
CA VAL A 264 6.74 19.52 -0.40
C VAL A 264 7.96 19.39 0.50
N GLU A 265 8.37 20.47 1.15
CA GLU A 265 9.56 20.53 2.00
C GLU A 265 9.47 19.57 3.20
N ALA A 266 8.28 19.44 3.79
CA ALA A 266 8.05 18.53 4.91
C ALA A 266 8.20 17.07 4.46
N VAL A 267 7.55 16.70 3.35
CA VAL A 267 7.61 15.34 2.79
C VAL A 267 9.01 15.00 2.32
N THR A 268 9.69 15.91 1.63
CA THR A 268 11.04 15.66 1.10
C THR A 268 12.08 15.64 2.23
N GLY A 269 11.95 16.53 3.21
CA GLY A 269 12.81 16.53 4.39
C GLY A 269 12.68 15.25 5.22
N GLU A 270 11.49 14.66 5.28
CA GLU A 270 11.27 13.39 5.97
C GLU A 270 11.76 12.20 5.13
N VAL A 271 11.50 12.17 3.82
CA VAL A 271 11.97 11.06 2.96
C VAL A 271 13.49 10.99 2.85
N ASP A 272 14.18 12.14 2.89
CA ASP A 272 15.64 12.20 2.88
C ASP A 272 16.22 11.51 4.13
N ARG A 273 15.55 11.65 5.29
CA ARG A 273 15.95 10.95 6.53
C ARG A 273 15.76 9.44 6.43
N TRP A 274 14.80 9.00 5.62
CA TRP A 274 14.52 7.58 5.40
C TRP A 274 15.46 6.98 4.33
N GLY A 275 16.31 7.80 3.70
CA GLY A 275 17.12 7.40 2.54
C GLY A 275 16.24 6.86 1.41
N GLY A 276 15.11 7.55 1.16
CA GLY A 276 14.02 7.15 0.27
C GLY A 276 13.72 8.14 -0.85
N SER A 277 14.60 9.10 -1.11
CA SER A 277 14.35 10.18 -2.08
C SER A 277 14.13 9.63 -3.49
N ALA A 278 14.77 8.52 -3.87
CA ALA A 278 14.50 7.85 -5.14
C ALA A 278 13.11 7.19 -5.16
N VAL A 279 12.65 6.64 -4.03
CA VAL A 279 11.29 6.08 -3.92
C VAL A 279 10.26 7.18 -4.16
N LEU A 280 10.38 8.34 -3.49
CA LEU A 280 9.47 9.45 -3.71
C LEU A 280 9.55 10.00 -5.14
N ALA A 281 10.75 10.09 -5.71
CA ALA A 281 10.93 10.56 -7.08
C ALA A 281 10.24 9.64 -8.10
N GLU A 282 10.39 8.32 -7.96
CA GLU A 282 9.68 7.34 -8.79
C GLU A 282 8.17 7.37 -8.57
N ALA A 283 7.71 7.57 -7.32
CA ALA A 283 6.29 7.70 -7.02
C ALA A 283 5.66 8.93 -7.70
N VAL A 284 6.36 10.07 -7.68
CA VAL A 284 5.94 11.27 -8.43
C VAL A 284 5.97 11.01 -9.92
N ASP A 285 6.97 10.32 -10.46
CA ASP A 285 7.02 9.96 -11.89
C ASP A 285 5.81 9.10 -12.31
N LEU A 286 5.41 8.11 -11.49
CA LEU A 286 4.20 7.31 -11.73
C LEU A 286 2.93 8.16 -11.79
N VAL A 287 2.83 9.20 -10.96
CA VAL A 287 1.70 10.14 -11.00
C VAL A 287 1.78 11.01 -12.26
N MET A 288 2.97 11.43 -12.69
CA MET A 288 3.17 12.20 -13.93
C MET A 288 2.90 11.40 -15.22
N GLU A 289 2.83 10.08 -15.13
CA GLU A 289 2.38 9.19 -16.22
C GLU A 289 0.85 9.16 -16.36
N LEU A 290 0.08 9.64 -15.38
CA LEU A 290 -1.38 9.75 -15.52
C LEU A 290 -1.74 10.74 -16.64
N PRO A 291 -2.74 10.41 -17.50
CA PRO A 291 -3.19 11.31 -18.56
C PRO A 291 -3.60 12.68 -18.00
N GLY A 292 -2.91 13.75 -18.41
CA GLY A 292 -3.18 15.13 -17.97
C GLY A 292 -2.34 15.64 -16.79
N ALA A 293 -1.68 14.75 -16.03
CA ALA A 293 -1.01 15.14 -14.78
C ALA A 293 0.12 16.16 -14.97
N ARG A 294 0.85 16.09 -16.10
CA ARG A 294 1.92 17.03 -16.43
C ARG A 294 1.45 18.48 -16.61
N ARG A 295 0.16 18.69 -16.88
CA ARG A 295 -0.45 20.01 -17.10
C ARG A 295 -1.29 20.49 -15.92
N ALA A 296 -1.52 19.65 -14.91
CA ALA A 296 -2.38 19.99 -13.78
C ALA A 296 -1.67 20.92 -12.79
N ASP A 297 -2.19 22.11 -12.52
CA ASP A 297 -1.53 23.10 -11.65
C ASP A 297 -1.41 22.63 -10.19
N ALA A 298 -2.36 21.84 -9.69
CA ALA A 298 -2.30 21.23 -8.35
C ALA A 298 -1.02 20.38 -8.13
N LEU A 299 -0.42 19.86 -9.21
CA LEU A 299 0.79 19.06 -9.18
C LEU A 299 2.07 19.86 -9.50
N ALA A 300 1.99 21.18 -9.71
CA ALA A 300 3.12 22.01 -10.14
C ALA A 300 4.29 21.97 -9.15
N LYS A 301 4.00 22.06 -7.84
CA LYS A 301 5.03 22.01 -6.78
C LYS A 301 5.84 20.70 -6.81
N TRP A 302 5.18 19.58 -7.07
CA TRP A 302 5.83 18.27 -7.19
C TRP A 302 6.63 18.12 -8.47
N ARG A 303 6.14 18.66 -9.60
CA ARG A 303 6.91 18.72 -10.85
C ARG A 303 8.19 19.52 -10.67
N GLN A 304 8.10 20.68 -10.02
CA GLN A 304 9.25 21.54 -9.75
C GLN A 304 10.27 20.81 -8.89
N TRP A 305 9.87 20.25 -7.75
CA TRP A 305 10.76 19.44 -6.91
C TRP A 305 11.38 18.29 -7.69
N ARG A 306 10.57 17.51 -8.41
CA ARG A 306 11.04 16.35 -9.17
C ARG A 306 12.08 16.73 -10.23
N SER A 307 11.97 17.91 -10.85
CA SER A 307 12.94 18.42 -11.81
C SER A 307 14.27 18.88 -11.17
N SER A 308 14.25 19.19 -9.87
CA SER A 308 15.43 19.64 -9.12
C SER A 308 16.22 18.51 -8.46
N VAL A 309 15.64 17.32 -8.34
CA VAL A 309 16.28 16.17 -7.70
C VAL A 309 16.84 15.18 -8.72
N VAL A 310 18.08 14.73 -8.48
CA VAL A 310 18.69 13.60 -9.18
C VAL A 310 18.84 12.46 -8.17
N PRO A 311 17.93 11.46 -8.19
CA PRO A 311 18.01 10.35 -7.27
C PRO A 311 19.29 9.52 -7.42
N SER A 312 19.77 8.97 -6.31
CA SER A 312 20.95 8.10 -6.27
C SER A 312 20.77 6.87 -7.16
N GLU A 313 21.78 6.56 -7.98
CA GLU A 313 21.80 5.34 -8.79
C GLU A 313 21.81 4.07 -7.92
N ASP A 314 22.49 4.12 -6.77
CA ASP A 314 22.52 3.01 -5.81
C ASP A 314 21.13 2.75 -5.22
N GLU A 315 20.38 3.79 -4.88
CA GLU A 315 19.02 3.67 -4.36
C GLU A 315 18.06 3.14 -5.43
N ARG A 316 18.17 3.63 -6.69
CA ARG A 316 17.42 3.07 -7.83
C ARG A 316 17.73 1.59 -8.05
N ALA A 317 19.00 1.18 -7.91
CA ALA A 317 19.38 -0.22 -8.02
C ALA A 317 18.77 -1.08 -6.89
N VAL A 318 18.62 -0.52 -5.69
CA VAL A 318 17.88 -1.14 -4.59
C VAL A 318 16.40 -1.30 -4.95
N ILE A 319 15.73 -0.24 -5.40
CA ILE A 319 14.31 -0.28 -5.82
C ILE A 319 14.09 -1.34 -6.90
N ALA A 320 14.91 -1.34 -7.95
CA ALA A 320 14.81 -2.29 -9.05
C ALA A 320 15.01 -3.74 -8.58
N ALA A 321 15.94 -3.98 -7.65
CA ALA A 321 16.15 -5.31 -7.08
C ALA A 321 14.96 -5.76 -6.23
N GLN A 322 14.39 -4.86 -5.41
CA GLN A 322 13.23 -5.17 -4.57
C GLN A 322 11.97 -5.48 -5.39
N ARG A 323 11.73 -4.75 -6.49
CA ARG A 323 10.60 -5.02 -7.39
C ARG A 323 10.70 -6.38 -8.08
N ARG A 324 11.91 -6.80 -8.47
CA ARG A 324 12.15 -8.10 -9.11
C ARG A 324 11.96 -9.28 -8.14
N ASP A 325 12.49 -9.17 -6.93
CA ASP A 325 12.53 -10.29 -5.99
C ASP A 325 11.27 -10.40 -5.12
N GLY A 326 10.47 -9.32 -5.04
CA GLY A 326 9.25 -9.25 -4.26
C GLY A 326 9.44 -9.43 -2.74
N SER A 327 8.34 -9.71 -2.04
CA SER A 327 8.27 -9.80 -0.57
C SER A 327 8.78 -11.11 0.03
N SER A 328 9.27 -12.05 -0.78
CA SER A 328 9.38 -13.45 -0.31
C SER A 328 10.81 -14.01 -0.33
N TYR A 329 11.51 -14.05 -1.47
CA TYR A 329 12.81 -14.74 -1.56
C TYR A 329 13.70 -14.18 -2.67
N GLY A 330 14.91 -13.74 -2.32
CA GLY A 330 15.90 -13.29 -3.28
C GLY A 330 17.23 -12.91 -2.62
N MET A 331 18.35 -13.15 -3.29
CA MET A 331 19.68 -12.79 -2.79
C MET A 331 19.84 -11.27 -2.64
N SER A 332 19.01 -10.47 -3.31
CA SER A 332 18.98 -9.02 -3.10
C SER A 332 18.65 -8.64 -1.66
N ARG A 333 17.95 -9.49 -0.89
CA ARG A 333 17.68 -9.25 0.54
C ARG A 333 18.95 -9.18 1.37
N LEU A 334 20.04 -9.82 0.96
CA LEU A 334 21.32 -9.69 1.66
C LEU A 334 21.91 -8.28 1.56
N ARG A 335 21.40 -7.41 0.67
CA ARG A 335 21.73 -5.98 0.68
C ARG A 335 21.36 -5.31 2.00
N VAL A 336 20.28 -5.77 2.66
CA VAL A 336 19.84 -5.27 3.98
C VAL A 336 20.91 -5.46 5.05
N VAL A 337 21.75 -6.50 4.95
CA VAL A 337 22.81 -6.77 5.93
C VAL A 337 23.81 -5.62 6.03
N ARG A 338 24.02 -4.86 4.95
CA ARG A 338 24.93 -3.70 4.95
C ARG A 338 24.35 -2.49 5.67
N GLU A 339 23.03 -2.44 5.77
CA GLU A 339 22.24 -1.31 6.27
C GLU A 339 21.81 -1.49 7.72
N ILE A 340 21.80 -2.73 8.22
CA ILE A 340 21.51 -3.02 9.63
C ILE A 340 22.65 -2.54 10.52
N ASP A 341 22.31 -1.82 11.58
CA ASP A 341 23.24 -1.49 12.64
C ASP A 341 23.47 -2.67 13.59
N GLY A 342 24.71 -2.81 14.06
CA GLY A 342 25.09 -3.84 15.01
C GLY A 342 25.36 -5.23 14.40
N TRP A 343 26.45 -5.86 14.84
CA TRP A 343 26.87 -7.16 14.31
C TRP A 343 25.89 -8.29 14.63
N SER A 344 25.23 -8.25 15.79
CA SER A 344 24.27 -9.27 16.20
C SER A 344 23.07 -9.34 15.27
N ASP A 345 22.52 -8.19 14.87
CA ASP A 345 21.33 -8.14 14.02
C ASP A 345 21.68 -8.37 12.55
N ARG A 346 22.87 -7.96 12.09
CA ARG A 346 23.40 -8.37 10.78
C ARG A 346 23.45 -9.89 10.65
N TRP A 347 24.03 -10.56 11.63
CA TRP A 347 24.08 -12.03 11.66
C TRP A 347 22.68 -12.63 11.82
N GLY A 348 21.84 -12.08 12.70
CA GLY A 348 20.47 -12.53 12.89
C GLY A 348 19.65 -12.48 11.60
N TYR A 349 19.74 -11.39 10.86
CA TYR A 349 19.09 -11.21 9.56
C TYR A 349 19.64 -12.18 8.52
N ALA A 350 20.96 -12.17 8.30
CA ALA A 350 21.62 -13.02 7.31
C ALA A 350 21.33 -14.50 7.56
N PHE A 351 21.42 -14.93 8.81
CA PHE A 351 21.13 -16.31 9.21
C PHE A 351 19.64 -16.66 9.02
N GLY A 352 18.72 -15.75 9.33
CA GLY A 352 17.29 -15.92 9.09
C GLY A 352 16.95 -16.07 7.60
N VAL A 353 17.59 -15.28 6.73
CA VAL A 353 17.39 -15.34 5.27
C VAL A 353 18.03 -16.58 4.65
N LEU A 354 19.27 -16.91 5.02
CA LEU A 354 20.03 -18.02 4.42
C LEU A 354 19.60 -19.40 4.94
N VAL A 355 19.12 -19.47 6.18
CA VAL A 355 18.80 -20.74 6.84
C VAL A 355 17.41 -20.68 7.50
N PRO A 356 16.31 -20.42 6.77
CA PRO A 356 14.98 -20.38 7.38
C PRO A 356 14.57 -21.71 8.04
N SER A 357 13.59 -21.65 8.95
CA SER A 357 13.06 -22.83 9.64
C SER A 357 12.44 -23.84 8.65
N ALA A 358 12.49 -25.13 9.00
CA ALA A 358 11.91 -26.17 8.16
C ALA A 358 10.38 -26.04 8.04
N GLU A 359 9.74 -25.49 9.05
CA GLU A 359 8.31 -25.18 9.06
C GLU A 359 7.98 -24.05 8.09
N HIS A 360 8.74 -22.95 8.12
CA HIS A 360 8.61 -21.81 7.20
C HIS A 360 8.74 -22.22 5.74
N LEU A 361 9.68 -23.11 5.43
CA LEU A 361 9.87 -23.64 4.10
C LEU A 361 8.70 -24.53 3.66
N ARG A 362 8.29 -25.49 4.51
CA ARG A 362 7.17 -26.40 4.21
C ARG A 362 5.86 -25.67 3.96
N ALA A 363 5.55 -24.67 4.79
CA ALA A 363 4.34 -23.85 4.65
C ALA A 363 4.27 -23.07 3.33
N ARG A 364 5.38 -22.96 2.60
CA ARG A 364 5.45 -22.29 1.29
C ARG A 364 5.76 -23.24 0.13
N GLY A 365 5.67 -24.55 0.37
CA GLY A 365 6.00 -25.57 -0.64
C GLY A 365 7.47 -25.55 -1.04
N LEU A 366 8.36 -25.02 -0.19
CA LEU A 366 9.80 -24.91 -0.45
C LEU A 366 10.58 -25.97 0.31
N SER A 367 11.73 -26.33 -0.23
CA SER A 367 12.77 -27.12 0.44
C SER A 367 14.07 -26.33 0.51
N ARG A 368 15.02 -26.73 1.36
CA ARG A 368 16.35 -26.11 1.41
C ARG A 368 17.06 -26.17 0.05
N TRP A 369 16.89 -27.27 -0.69
CA TRP A 369 17.41 -27.45 -2.04
C TRP A 369 16.80 -26.47 -3.04
N SER A 370 15.49 -26.16 -2.93
CA SER A 370 14.82 -25.22 -3.82
C SER A 370 15.33 -23.77 -3.71
N MET A 371 15.87 -23.37 -2.54
CA MET A 371 16.48 -22.04 -2.38
C MET A 371 17.83 -21.94 -3.08
N VAL A 372 18.63 -23.00 -3.05
CA VAL A 372 19.94 -23.05 -3.72
C VAL A 372 19.76 -23.04 -5.25
N THR A 373 18.80 -23.80 -5.78
CA THR A 373 18.58 -23.91 -7.24
C THR A 373 17.88 -22.70 -7.85
N ARG A 374 17.00 -21.99 -7.13
CA ARG A 374 16.43 -20.71 -7.58
C ARG A 374 17.47 -19.58 -7.65
N SER A 375 18.43 -19.58 -6.73
CA SER A 375 19.53 -18.59 -6.74
C SER A 375 20.43 -18.72 -7.99
N GLY A 376 20.51 -19.92 -8.58
CA GLY A 376 21.31 -20.17 -9.80
C GLY A 376 20.63 -19.87 -11.13
N ARG A 377 19.31 -19.63 -11.17
CA ARG A 377 18.58 -19.26 -12.43
C ARG A 377 18.51 -17.75 -12.68
N VAL A 378 18.77 -16.92 -11.67
CA VAL A 378 18.79 -15.45 -11.82
C VAL A 378 20.12 -14.94 -12.40
N SER A 379 21.18 -15.77 -12.41
CA SER A 379 22.51 -15.42 -12.94
C SER A 379 22.75 -15.84 -14.40
N GLY A 380 21.70 -16.20 -15.16
CA GLY A 380 21.84 -16.86 -16.47
C GLY A 380 21.11 -16.21 -17.66
N ARG A 381 20.53 -15.02 -17.53
CA ARG A 381 20.04 -14.22 -18.64
C ARG A 381 20.32 -12.75 -18.36
N ALA A 382 21.52 -12.32 -18.76
CA ALA A 382 21.84 -10.93 -19.05
C ALA A 382 21.43 -10.63 -20.49
#